data_AF-A0A7J9YZ84-F1
#
_entry.id   AF-A0A7J9YZ84-F1
#
_cell.length_a   1.000
_cell.length_b   1.000
_cell.length_c   1.000
_cell.angle_alpha   90.00
_cell.angle_beta   90.00
_cell.angle_gamma   90.00
#
_symmetry.space_group_name_H-M   'P 1'
#
loop_
_entity.id
_entity.type
_entity.pdbx_description
1 polymer ?
#
loop_
_entity_poly.entity_id
_entity_poly.type
_entity_poly.pdbx_seq_one_letter_code
_entity_poly.pdbx_strand_id
1 'polypeptide(L)' 'MCRNIRTLHNFQPPASDEEVHEAALQYVRKISGSTK' A
#
# COMPACT_ATOMS: atom_id res chain seq x y z
N MET A 1 -0.01 13.14 1.05
CA MET A 1 -1.12 12.80 1.99
C MET A 1 -1.21 11.28 2.08
N CYS A 2 -0.39 10.68 2.94
CA CYS A 2 -0.24 9.23 3.04
C CYS A 2 -1.45 8.65 3.77
N ARG A 3 -2.34 7.97 3.05
CA ARG A 3 -3.34 7.11 3.69
C ARG A 3 -2.62 5.98 4.43
N ASN A 4 -3.26 5.42 5.45
CA ASN A 4 -2.77 4.23 6.14
C ASN A 4 -2.50 3.13 5.11
N ILE A 5 -1.27 2.62 5.09
CA ILE A 5 -0.90 1.44 4.30
C ILE A 5 -1.76 0.29 4.84
N ARG A 6 -2.71 -0.18 4.04
CA ARG A 6 -3.60 -1.28 4.40
C ARG A 6 -2.90 -2.60 4.12
N THR A 7 -2.88 -3.48 5.10
CA THR A 7 -2.46 -4.87 4.94
C THR A 7 -3.55 -5.63 4.19
N LEU A 8 -3.25 -6.14 2.99
CA LEU A 8 -4.19 -6.86 2.11
C LEU A 8 -4.26 -8.37 2.41
N HIS A 9 -3.77 -8.81 3.57
CA HIS A 9 -3.75 -10.21 3.97
C HIS A 9 -5.14 -10.67 4.46
N ASN A 10 -5.55 -11.90 4.12
CA ASN A 10 -6.83 -12.51 4.51
C ASN A 10 -8.10 -11.74 4.05
N PHE A 11 -8.04 -11.03 2.91
CA PHE A 11 -9.23 -10.41 2.33
C PHE A 11 -10.05 -11.42 1.53
N GLN A 12 -11.38 -11.28 1.60
CA GLN A 12 -12.33 -12.02 0.77
C GLN A 12 -13.34 -11.05 0.16
N PRO A 13 -13.41 -10.93 -1.19
CA PRO A 13 -12.54 -11.57 -2.20
C PRO A 13 -11.06 -11.16 -2.07
N PRO A 14 -10.11 -11.95 -2.63
CA PRO A 14 -8.70 -11.59 -2.62
C PRO A 14 -8.49 -10.21 -3.25
N ALA A 15 -7.52 -9.46 -2.73
CA ALA A 15 -7.20 -8.15 -3.26
C ALA A 15 -6.87 -8.24 -4.76
N SER A 16 -7.44 -7.33 -5.52
CA SER A 16 -7.16 -7.20 -6.95
C SER A 16 -5.74 -6.69 -7.18
N ASP A 17 -5.20 -6.96 -8.37
CA ASP A 17 -3.86 -6.51 -8.75
C ASP A 17 -3.71 -4.97 -8.65
N GLU A 18 -4.78 -4.23 -8.93
CA GLU A 18 -4.83 -2.78 -8.79
C GLU A 18 -4.69 -2.34 -7.33
N GLU A 19 -5.41 -3.00 -6.40
CA GLU A 19 -5.30 -2.72 -4.97
C GLU A 19 -3.91 -3.03 -4.42
N VAL A 20 -3.30 -4.12 -4.90
CA VAL A 20 -1.91 -4.49 -4.54
C VAL A 20 -0.93 -3.45 -5.05
N HIS A 21 -1.08 -3.00 -6.30
CA HIS A 21 -0.22 -1.97 -6.89
C HIS A 21 -0.32 -0.64 -6.11
N GLU A 22 -1.54 -0.19 -5.81
CA GLU A 22 -1.78 1.02 -5.05
C GLU A 22 -1.19 0.93 -3.62
N ALA A 23 -1.34 -0.21 -2.95
CA ALA A 23 -0.77 -0.43 -1.62
C ALA A 23 0.78 -0.41 -1.65
N ALA A 24 1.39 -1.05 -2.65
CA ALA A 24 2.84 -1.05 -2.84
C ALA A 24 3.38 0.36 -3.13
N LEU A 25 2.70 1.10 -4.00
CA LEU A 25 3.07 2.47 -4.37
C LEU A 25 2.97 3.43 -3.17
N GLN A 26 1.96 3.26 -2.32
CA GLN A 26 1.87 3.99 -1.05
C GLN A 26 3.01 3.64 -0.10
N TYR A 27 3.39 2.36 0.02
CA TYR A 27 4.52 1.93 0.83
C TYR A 27 5.83 2.56 0.35
N VAL A 28 6.13 2.47 -0.95
CA VAL A 28 7.34 3.06 -1.53
C VAL A 28 7.39 4.57 -1.27
N ARG A 29 6.30 5.32 -1.52
CA ARG A 29 6.25 6.77 -1.26
C ARG A 29 6.48 7.12 0.21
N LYS A 30 5.96 6.33 1.14
CA LYS A 30 6.18 6.53 2.58
C LYS A 30 7.65 6.34 2.94
N ILE A 31 8.27 5.28 2.44
CA ILE A 31 9.68 4.97 2.73
C ILE A 31 10.63 5.95 2.03
N SER A 32 10.39 6.27 0.75
CA SER A 32 11.26 7.14 -0.06
C SER A 32 11.17 8.61 0.31
N GLY A 33 10.03 9.08 0.83
CA GLY A 33 9.84 10.46 1.29
C GLY A 33 10.33 10.73 2.71
N SER A 34 10.76 9.69 3.43
CA SER A 34 11.34 9.80 4.77
C SER A 34 12.84 10.08 4.67
N THR A 35 13.22 11.28 4.25
CA THR A 35 14.59 11.76 4.41
C THR A 35 14.78 12.14 5.89
N LYS A 36 15.86 11.68 6.52
CA LYS A 36 16.23 11.91 7.93
C LYS A 36 15.93 13.32 8.44
#